data_AF-A0A5J5C4J8-F1
#
_entry.id   AF-A0A5J5C4J8-F1
#
_cell.length_a   1.000
_cell.length_b   1.000
_cell.length_c   1.000
_cell.angle_alpha   90.00
_cell.angle_beta   90.00
_cell.angle_gamma   90.00
#
_symmetry.space_group_name_H-M   'P 1'
#
loop_
_entity.id
_entity.type
_entity.pdbx_description
1 polymer ?
#
loop_
_entity_poly.entity_id
_entity_poly.type
_entity_poly.pdbx_seq_one_letter_code
_entity_poly.pdbx_strand_id
1 'polypeptide(L)'
;MGAKPGDHLNTNEPIAQVETDKVPMTRLRKRVAIRLKDSQNTFAMLTTFNEVDMTNLMKLHSDYTDAFVEKHGVKLGLILSFVKAAISGLHNQPIINAIIDGDDIIYRDYIDISIVVGTPEVCY
;
A
#
# COMPACT_ATOMS: atom_id res chain seq x y z
N MET A 1 -42.60 -38.47 7.68
CA MET A 1 -43.65 -37.56 7.17
C MET A 1 -43.34 -36.17 7.71
N GLY A 2 -42.31 -35.47 7.22
CA GLY A 2 -42.40 -34.63 6.02
C GLY A 2 -42.84 -33.21 6.38
N ALA A 3 -41.95 -32.41 6.97
CA ALA A 3 -42.15 -30.95 7.15
C ALA A 3 -41.04 -30.22 6.37
N LYS A 4 -41.46 -29.27 5.54
CA LYS A 4 -40.69 -28.61 4.47
C LYS A 4 -39.58 -27.70 5.04
N PRO A 5 -38.45 -27.55 4.33
CA PRO A 5 -37.42 -26.56 4.65
C PRO A 5 -37.78 -25.21 4.03
N GLY A 6 -37.60 -24.14 4.78
CA GLY A 6 -37.78 -22.78 4.28
C GLY A 6 -38.56 -21.93 5.27
N ASP A 7 -37.89 -21.50 6.32
CA ASP A 7 -38.13 -20.23 7.02
C ASP A 7 -37.03 -20.10 8.07
N HIS A 8 -35.84 -19.69 7.63
CA HIS A 8 -34.83 -19.19 8.56
C HIS A 8 -35.22 -17.75 8.89
N LEU A 9 -36.10 -17.65 9.89
CA LEU A 9 -36.21 -16.58 10.88
C LEU A 9 -35.45 -15.30 10.51
N ASN A 10 -36.19 -14.32 9.98
CA ASN A 10 -35.80 -12.92 10.12
C ASN A 10 -35.83 -12.58 11.61
N THR A 11 -34.71 -12.75 12.31
CA THR A 11 -34.49 -12.19 13.65
C THR A 11 -34.23 -10.68 13.50
N ASN A 12 -35.28 -9.95 13.13
CA ASN A 12 -35.40 -8.53 13.40
C ASN A 12 -35.87 -8.35 14.85
N GLU A 13 -34.99 -8.67 15.80
CA GLU A 13 -35.13 -8.13 17.15
C GLU A 13 -34.58 -6.70 17.14
N PRO A 14 -35.24 -5.73 17.81
CA PRO A 14 -34.85 -4.33 17.75
C PRO A 14 -33.58 -4.15 18.56
N ILE A 15 -32.44 -4.20 17.87
CA ILE A 15 -31.16 -3.73 18.40
C ILE A 15 -31.40 -2.26 18.76
N ALA A 16 -31.17 -1.90 20.03
CA ALA A 16 -31.25 -0.53 20.52
C ALA A 16 -30.69 0.43 19.46
N GLN A 17 -31.48 1.41 19.02
CA GLN A 17 -31.15 2.32 17.93
C GLN A 17 -29.87 3.08 18.28
N VAL A 18 -28.72 2.49 17.96
CA VAL A 18 -27.48 3.24 17.78
C VAL A 18 -27.79 4.17 16.62
N GLU A 19 -27.84 5.46 16.91
CA GLU A 19 -28.08 6.51 15.92
C GLU A 19 -26.97 6.43 14.87
N THR A 20 -27.23 5.67 13.80
CA THR A 20 -26.27 5.49 12.71
C THR A 20 -26.40 6.64 11.73
N ASP A 21 -25.45 7.59 11.82
CA ASP A 21 -25.30 8.65 10.84
C ASP A 21 -24.80 8.09 9.50
N LYS A 22 -25.68 8.10 8.50
CA LYS A 22 -25.33 7.74 7.12
C LYS A 22 -24.71 8.94 6.41
N VAL A 23 -23.38 9.00 6.38
CA VAL A 23 -22.66 10.02 5.62
C VAL A 23 -22.53 9.60 4.14
N PRO A 24 -23.01 10.41 3.18
CA PRO A 24 -22.84 10.10 1.76
C PRO A 24 -21.37 10.24 1.35
N MET A 25 -20.83 9.22 0.65
CA MET A 25 -19.44 9.27 0.18
C MET A 25 -19.23 10.35 -0.89
N THR A 26 -18.13 11.09 -0.77
CA THR A 26 -17.64 11.99 -1.81
C THR A 26 -17.25 11.19 -3.07
N ARG A 27 -17.31 11.84 -4.25
CA ARG A 27 -17.01 11.19 -5.54
C ARG A 27 -15.60 10.59 -5.58
N LEU A 28 -14.62 11.28 -5.00
CA LEU A 28 -13.23 10.83 -4.94
C LEU A 28 -13.11 9.56 -4.09
N ARG A 29 -13.70 9.54 -2.89
CA ARG A 29 -13.70 8.38 -2.00
C ARG A 29 -14.38 7.15 -2.62
N LYS A 30 -15.47 7.34 -3.36
CA LYS A 30 -16.12 6.25 -4.12
C LYS A 30 -15.18 5.63 -5.16
N ARG A 31 -14.46 6.45 -5.94
CA ARG A 31 -13.53 5.94 -6.96
C ARG A 31 -12.34 5.20 -6.36
N VAL A 32 -11.80 5.69 -5.24
CA VAL A 32 -10.74 4.99 -4.50
C VAL A 32 -11.23 3.61 -4.03
N ALA A 33 -12.42 3.54 -3.44
CA ALA A 33 -12.99 2.28 -2.96
C ALA A 33 -13.19 1.25 -4.09
N ILE A 34 -13.67 1.69 -5.26
CA ILE A 34 -13.84 0.82 -6.43
C ILE A 34 -12.48 0.27 -6.88
N ARG A 35 -11.49 1.14 -7.09
CA ARG A 35 -10.14 0.72 -7.54
C ARG A 35 -9.45 -0.24 -6.57
N LEU A 36 -9.60 -0.01 -5.26
CA LEU A 36 -9.02 -0.89 -4.24
C LEU A 36 -9.67 -2.28 -4.27
N LYS A 37 -11.00 -2.33 -4.41
CA LYS A 37 -11.72 -3.61 -4.50
C LYS A 37 -11.36 -4.37 -5.77
N ASP A 38 -11.27 -3.67 -6.90
CA ASP A 38 -10.86 -4.29 -8.18
C ASP A 38 -9.44 -4.86 -8.10
N SER A 39 -8.52 -4.16 -7.43
CA SER A 39 -7.15 -4.62 -7.22
C SER A 39 -7.09 -5.89 -6.38
N GLN A 40 -7.87 -5.96 -5.30
CA GLN A 40 -7.92 -7.16 -4.43
C GLN A 40 -8.48 -8.38 -5.14
N ASN A 41 -9.45 -8.20 -6.04
CA ASN A 41 -10.04 -9.31 -6.78
C ASN A 41 -9.13 -9.81 -7.91
N THR A 42 -8.35 -8.91 -8.52
CA THR A 42 -7.51 -9.22 -9.68
C THR A 42 -6.19 -9.88 -9.27
N PHE A 43 -5.61 -9.48 -8.14
CA PHE A 43 -4.28 -9.94 -7.72
C PHE A 43 -4.36 -10.86 -6.50
N ALA A 44 -3.65 -11.99 -6.54
CA ALA A 44 -3.41 -12.82 -5.38
C ALA A 44 -2.39 -12.13 -4.45
N MET A 45 -2.87 -11.33 -3.50
CA MET A 45 -2.02 -10.58 -2.57
C MET A 45 -1.51 -11.50 -1.45
N LEU A 46 -0.20 -11.68 -1.37
CA LEU A 46 0.48 -12.39 -0.29
C LEU A 46 1.50 -11.45 0.37
N THR A 47 1.56 -11.47 1.70
CA THR A 47 2.46 -10.61 2.49
C THR A 47 3.52 -11.46 3.18
N THR A 48 4.78 -11.09 2.98
CA THR A 48 5.94 -11.67 3.67
C THR A 48 6.58 -10.62 4.56
N PHE A 49 7.06 -11.02 5.74
CA PHE A 49 7.70 -10.12 6.68
C PHE A 49 9.15 -10.52 6.91
N ASN A 50 10.04 -9.53 6.93
CA ASN A 50 11.46 -9.68 7.25
C ASN A 50 11.87 -8.57 8.23
N GLU A 51 12.82 -8.86 9.09
CA GLU A 51 13.44 -7.89 10.01
C GLU A 51 14.77 -7.38 9.44
N VAL A 52 15.08 -6.10 9.65
CA VAL A 52 16.30 -5.46 9.16
C VAL A 52 16.93 -4.64 10.28
N ASP A 53 18.24 -4.83 10.52
CA ASP A 53 19.00 -4.02 11.47
C ASP A 53 19.36 -2.65 10.85
N MET A 54 18.92 -1.58 11.52
CA MET A 54 19.10 -0.19 11.09
C MET A 54 20.30 0.51 11.75
N THR A 55 21.00 -0.16 12.67
CA THR A 55 22.04 0.46 13.52
C THR A 55 23.14 1.14 12.68
N ASN A 56 23.62 0.46 11.65
CA ASN A 56 24.68 1.00 10.78
C ASN A 56 24.18 2.13 9.88
N LEU A 57 22.93 2.05 9.43
CA LEU A 57 22.33 3.08 8.58
C LEU A 57 22.13 4.37 9.38
N MET A 58 21.70 4.28 10.64
CA MET A 58 21.54 5.45 11.50
C MET A 58 22.87 6.15 11.81
N LYS A 59 23.96 5.39 12.01
CA LYS A 59 25.31 5.96 12.18
C LYS A 59 25.75 6.74 10.94
N LEU A 60 25.61 6.13 9.76
CA LEU A 60 25.91 6.82 8.51
C LEU A 60 25.03 8.07 8.33
N HIS A 61 23.76 7.98 8.70
CA HIS A 61 22.86 9.12 8.61
C HIS A 61 23.31 10.27 9.52
N SER A 62 23.68 10.01 10.79
CA SER A 62 24.17 11.05 11.69
C SER A 62 25.46 11.70 11.19
N ASP A 63 26.40 10.91 10.69
CA ASP A 63 27.72 11.40 10.30
C ASP A 63 27.68 12.30 9.06
N TYR A 64 26.76 12.03 8.12
CA TYR A 64 26.71 12.72 6.83
C TYR A 64 25.59 13.77 6.73
N THR A 65 24.66 13.84 7.68
CA THR A 65 23.54 14.79 7.59
C THR A 65 24.01 16.24 7.56
N ASP A 66 24.92 16.64 8.45
CA ASP A 66 25.37 18.03 8.55
C ASP A 66 26.13 18.45 7.30
N ALA A 67 27.06 17.62 6.84
CA ALA A 67 27.82 17.86 5.61
C ALA A 67 26.94 17.89 4.35
N PHE A 68 25.83 17.14 4.33
CA PHE A 68 24.90 17.11 3.20
C PHE A 68 24.02 18.37 3.17
N VAL A 69 23.58 18.84 4.33
CA VAL A 69 22.81 20.09 4.45
C VAL A 69 23.65 21.29 4.02
N GLU A 70 24.93 21.35 4.39
CA GLU A 70 25.83 22.43 3.97
C GLU A 70 26.04 22.49 2.45
N LYS A 71 26.16 21.33 1.79
CA LYS A 71 26.44 21.26 0.34
C LYS A 71 25.21 21.40 -0.53
N HIS A 72 24.10 20.80 -0.12
CA HIS A 72 22.91 20.64 -0.97
C HIS A 72 21.70 21.42 -0.46
N GLY A 73 21.74 21.97 0.76
CA GLY A 73 20.63 22.72 1.35
C GLY A 73 19.38 21.88 1.65
N VAL A 74 19.47 20.55 1.52
CA VAL A 74 18.37 19.61 1.71
C VAL A 74 18.74 18.63 2.82
N LYS A 75 17.76 18.26 3.65
CA LYS A 75 17.97 17.23 4.69
C LYS A 75 18.09 15.86 4.07
N LEU A 76 19.06 15.08 4.54
CA LEU A 76 19.18 13.67 4.16
C LEU A 76 18.00 12.89 4.76
N GLY A 77 17.20 12.25 3.91
CA GLY A 77 16.06 11.43 4.35
C GLY A 77 16.42 9.95 4.42
N LEU A 78 15.91 9.24 5.44
CA LEU A 78 16.11 7.78 5.57
C LEU A 78 15.54 6.99 4.39
N ILE A 79 14.48 7.50 3.76
CA ILE A 79 13.82 6.90 2.59
C ILE A 79 14.79 6.70 1.42
N LEU A 80 15.80 7.58 1.26
CA LEU A 80 16.75 7.50 0.15
C LEU A 80 17.53 6.16 0.16
N SER A 81 17.95 5.70 1.34
CA SER A 81 18.66 4.44 1.48
C SER A 81 17.79 3.25 1.07
N PHE A 82 16.50 3.27 1.43
CA PHE A 82 15.55 2.24 1.04
C PHE A 82 15.24 2.25 -0.46
N VAL A 83 15.07 3.43 -1.06
CA VAL A 83 14.86 3.57 -2.51
C VAL A 83 16.08 3.02 -3.25
N LYS A 84 17.30 3.37 -2.83
CA LYS A 84 18.53 2.86 -3.46
C LYS A 84 18.68 1.35 -3.30
N ALA A 85 18.36 0.80 -2.12
CA ALA A 85 18.39 -0.64 -1.87
C ALA A 85 17.34 -1.37 -2.73
N ALA A 86 16.12 -0.83 -2.84
CA ALA A 86 15.07 -1.37 -3.69
C ALA A 86 15.51 -1.41 -5.16
N ILE A 87 16.07 -0.32 -5.70
CA ILE A 87 16.60 -0.28 -7.08
C ILE A 87 17.64 -1.39 -7.29
N SER A 88 18.57 -1.56 -6.36
CA SER A 88 19.57 -2.64 -6.44
C SER A 88 18.93 -4.04 -6.42
N GLY A 89 17.87 -4.23 -5.63
CA GLY A 89 17.11 -5.48 -5.59
C GLY A 89 16.35 -5.75 -6.89
N LEU A 90 15.74 -4.72 -7.47
CA LEU A 90 15.00 -4.81 -8.73
C LEU A 90 15.92 -5.17 -9.91
N HIS A 91 17.17 -4.68 -9.93
CA HIS A 91 18.14 -5.07 -10.95
C HIS A 91 18.52 -6.56 -10.87
N ASN A 92 18.59 -7.11 -9.65
CA ASN A 92 18.90 -8.53 -9.47
C ASN A 92 17.69 -9.43 -9.77
N GLN A 93 16.47 -8.93 -9.54
CA GLN A 93 15.24 -9.68 -9.72
C GLN A 93 14.22 -8.91 -10.58
N PRO A 94 14.34 -8.98 -11.91
CA PRO A 94 13.53 -8.19 -12.83
C PRO A 94 12.06 -8.60 -12.87
N ILE A 95 11.73 -9.81 -12.40
CA ILE A 95 10.34 -10.30 -12.36
C ILE A 95 9.45 -9.45 -11.46
N ILE A 96 10.02 -8.78 -10.45
CA ILE A 96 9.28 -7.91 -9.53
C ILE A 96 8.84 -6.62 -10.22
N ASN A 97 9.58 -6.16 -11.25
CA ASN A 97 9.27 -4.94 -12.00
C ASN A 97 8.32 -5.19 -13.20
N ALA A 98 7.97 -6.45 -13.46
CA ALA A 98 7.15 -6.82 -14.60
C ALA A 98 5.65 -6.57 -14.33
N ILE A 99 4.88 -6.36 -15.40
CA ILE A 99 3.41 -6.27 -15.35
C ILE A 99 2.81 -7.48 -16.05
N ILE A 100 1.73 -8.00 -15.48
CA ILE A 100 0.89 -9.01 -16.11
C ILE A 100 -0.20 -8.28 -16.88
N ASP A 101 -0.28 -8.51 -18.19
CA ASP A 101 -1.34 -8.01 -19.06
C ASP A 101 -2.07 -9.21 -19.69
N GLY A 102 -3.19 -9.60 -19.09
CA GLY A 102 -3.93 -10.80 -19.48
C GLY A 102 -3.08 -12.07 -19.35
N ASP A 103 -2.69 -12.62 -20.50
CA ASP A 103 -1.89 -13.85 -20.61
C ASP A 103 -0.38 -13.58 -20.79
N ASP A 104 0.03 -12.33 -21.04
CA ASP A 104 1.42 -11.95 -21.30
C ASP A 104 2.07 -11.24 -20.10
N ILE A 105 3.39 -11.40 -19.96
CA ILE A 105 4.21 -10.71 -18.95
C ILE A 105 5.11 -9.70 -19.65
N ILE A 106 4.94 -8.42 -19.33
CA ILE A 106 5.71 -7.31 -19.90
C ILE A 106 6.82 -6.93 -18.91
N TYR A 107 8.06 -7.14 -19.32
CA TYR A 107 9.25 -6.65 -18.60
C TYR A 107 9.55 -5.20 -18.97
N ARG A 108 10.00 -4.41 -18.00
CA ARG A 108 10.35 -3.00 -18.17
C ARG A 108 11.83 -2.78 -17.87
N ASP A 109 12.50 -2.07 -18.77
CA ASP A 109 13.93 -1.72 -18.63
C ASP A 109 14.16 -0.51 -17.71
N TYR A 110 13.12 0.28 -17.45
CA TYR A 110 13.14 1.43 -16.54
C TYR A 110 12.51 1.08 -15.20
N ILE A 111 12.95 1.79 -14.15
CA ILE A 111 12.48 1.61 -12.78
C ILE A 111 11.89 2.93 -12.29
N ASP A 112 10.56 3.00 -12.25
CA ASP A 112 9.80 4.11 -11.67
C ASP A 112 9.17 3.67 -10.34
N ILE A 113 9.65 4.22 -9.23
CA ILE A 113 9.15 3.88 -7.89
C ILE A 113 8.14 4.94 -7.45
N SER A 114 6.89 4.51 -7.25
CA SER A 114 5.85 5.37 -6.66
C SER A 114 6.06 5.49 -5.15
N ILE A 115 6.11 6.72 -4.65
CA ILE A 115 6.26 7.04 -3.22
C ILE A 115 4.98 7.74 -2.77
N VAL A 116 4.35 7.19 -1.73
CA VAL A 116 3.15 7.77 -1.14
C VAL A 116 3.52 8.82 -0.11
N VAL A 117 2.88 10.00 -0.20
CA VAL A 117 3.03 11.11 0.74
C VAL A 117 1.70 11.32 1.46
N GLY A 118 1.72 11.18 2.78
CA GLY A 118 0.54 11.44 3.62
C GLY A 118 0.32 12.94 3.79
N THR A 119 -0.84 13.43 3.38
CA THR A 119 -1.38 14.73 3.83
C THR A 119 -2.49 14.50 4.86
N PRO A 120 -2.87 15.50 5.69
CA PRO A 120 -3.82 15.29 6.77
C PRO A 120 -5.19 14.74 6.35
N GLU A 121 -5.60 14.99 5.10
CA GLU A 121 -6.91 14.59 4.60
C GLU A 121 -6.86 13.39 3.64
N VAL A 122 -5.80 13.28 2.83
CA VAL A 122 -5.68 12.28 1.76
C VAL A 122 -4.21 11.89 1.55
N CYS A 123 -3.95 10.62 1.25
CA CYS A 123 -2.62 10.18 0.79
C CYS A 123 -2.52 10.34 -0.73
N TYR A 124 -1.44 10.97 -1.20
CA TYR A 124 -1.10 11.08 -2.63
C TYR A 124 0.01 10.10 -3.00
#